data_AF-D2V4D0-F1
#
_entry.id   AF-D2V4D0-F1
#
_cell.length_a   1.000
_cell.length_b   1.000
_cell.length_c   1.000
_cell.angle_alpha   90.00
_cell.angle_beta   90.00
_cell.angle_gamma   90.00
#
_symmetry.space_group_name_H-M   'P 1'
#
loop_
_entity.id
_entity.type
_entity.pdbx_description
1 polymer ?
#
loop_
_entity_poly.entity_id
_entity_poly.type
_entity_poly.pdbx_seq_one_letter_code
_entity_poly.pdbx_strand_id
1 'polypeptide(L)'
;MRYWNSLLLVPSLLWFLHMCASHIHAQIPTNIAIVGGNIPSASGYNLVFIDAFRSTRKYGLAKTPWVALSDDQYTTDGWPIGTSAGTVLFTENPSGSLSGTYYFQGDGELTLGLISSPYCSIINVTQAFGKTTGYVVVGSSATILMLNFKQATNSTFRNLRLIRPGFTIEDADTQIFHPAFLETIKDLKILRMMDWLGTNANPDTVWGNRSLVTDTT
;
A
#
# COMPACT_ATOMS: atom_id res chain seq x y z
N MET A 1 83.91 49.57 4.87
CA MET A 1 84.32 50.62 5.83
C MET A 1 83.13 50.86 6.76
N ARG A 2 83.30 50.64 8.08
CA ARG A 2 82.39 50.96 9.22
C ARG A 2 81.07 50.16 9.31
N TYR A 3 80.51 49.69 10.44
CA TYR A 3 80.89 49.34 11.84
C TYR A 3 79.63 48.59 12.39
N TRP A 4 79.72 47.34 12.85
CA TRP A 4 79.56 46.84 14.24
C TRP A 4 78.14 46.67 14.86
N ASN A 5 78.08 45.64 15.74
CA ASN A 5 77.16 45.33 16.85
C ASN A 5 75.95 44.40 16.58
N SER A 6 75.65 43.36 17.37
CA SER A 6 76.35 42.66 18.47
C SER A 6 75.51 41.43 18.87
N LEU A 7 76.20 40.35 19.26
CA LEU A 7 75.72 39.10 19.86
C LEU A 7 74.90 39.36 21.16
N LEU A 8 73.88 38.55 21.48
CA LEU A 8 73.49 38.21 22.86
C LEU A 8 72.71 36.88 22.93
N LEU A 9 72.91 36.18 24.05
CA LEU A 9 72.58 34.78 24.35
C LEU A 9 71.12 34.51 24.82
N VAL A 10 70.59 33.34 24.43
CA VAL A 10 69.82 32.26 25.16
C VAL A 10 69.64 32.45 26.70
N PRO A 11 68.62 31.93 27.48
CA PRO A 11 67.61 30.82 27.31
C PRO A 11 66.18 31.07 27.92
N SER A 12 65.39 29.98 28.08
CA SER A 12 64.26 29.70 29.03
C SER A 12 62.84 29.98 28.51
N LEU A 13 62.01 28.97 28.22
CA LEU A 13 61.31 28.01 29.10
C LEU A 13 60.37 28.72 30.09
N LEU A 14 59.08 28.33 30.05
CA LEU A 14 57.99 28.52 31.02
C LEU A 14 56.81 29.44 30.60
N TRP A 15 55.69 28.75 30.34
CA TRP A 15 54.28 29.12 30.58
C TRP A 15 53.56 30.00 29.55
N PHE A 16 52.80 29.37 28.67
CA PHE A 16 51.36 29.63 28.53
C PHE A 16 50.67 28.38 27.99
N LEU A 17 50.37 27.44 28.90
CA LEU A 17 49.39 26.38 28.66
C LEU A 17 48.01 27.06 28.73
N HIS A 18 47.51 27.56 27.61
CA HIS A 18 46.10 27.96 27.48
C HIS A 18 45.38 26.88 26.69
N MET A 19 44.43 26.24 27.37
CA MET A 19 43.47 25.30 26.81
C MET A 19 42.82 25.91 25.56
N CYS A 20 43.12 25.38 24.38
CA CYS A 20 42.17 25.39 23.27
C CYS A 20 41.39 24.08 23.31
N ALA A 21 40.47 23.98 24.28
CA ALA A 21 39.34 23.10 24.13
C ALA A 21 38.34 23.84 23.23
N SER A 22 38.36 23.53 21.93
CA SER A 22 37.36 24.04 21.00
C SER A 22 37.01 22.95 19.98
N HIS A 23 36.01 22.19 20.40
CA HIS A 23 34.91 21.66 19.58
C HIS A 23 35.29 20.75 18.41
N ILE A 24 35.22 19.43 18.66
CA ILE A 24 34.60 18.54 17.69
C ILE A 24 33.15 19.04 17.54
N HIS A 25 32.89 19.86 16.53
CA HIS A 25 31.55 19.91 15.99
C HIS A 25 31.30 18.52 15.41
N ALA A 26 30.45 17.74 16.07
CA ALA A 26 29.71 16.73 15.35
C ALA A 26 28.91 17.49 14.29
N GLN A 27 29.45 17.60 13.07
CA GLN A 27 28.62 17.94 11.93
C GLN A 27 27.62 16.79 11.82
N ILE A 28 26.40 17.02 12.31
CA ILE A 28 25.25 16.31 11.79
C ILE A 28 25.33 16.50 10.28
N PRO A 29 25.39 15.44 9.45
CA PRO A 29 25.42 15.61 8.00
C PRO A 29 24.18 16.42 7.60
N THR A 30 24.40 17.69 7.29
CA THR A 30 23.39 18.62 6.82
C THR A 30 23.17 18.35 5.34
N ASN A 31 22.35 17.36 4.96
CA ASN A 31 21.51 17.49 3.76
C ASN A 31 20.44 16.39 3.48
N ILE A 32 19.66 15.95 4.46
CA ILE A 32 18.33 15.41 4.12
C ILE A 32 17.37 15.95 5.17
N ALA A 33 16.51 16.90 4.77
CA ALA A 33 15.42 17.37 5.60
C ALA A 33 14.71 16.15 6.21
N ILE A 34 14.55 16.12 7.53
CA ILE A 34 13.79 15.07 8.21
C ILE A 34 12.32 15.36 7.95
N VAL A 35 11.86 15.00 6.76
CA VAL A 35 10.45 15.10 6.40
C VAL A 35 9.78 13.81 6.87
N GLY A 36 8.96 13.95 7.90
CA GLY A 36 7.97 12.95 8.24
C GLY A 36 6.70 13.18 7.42
N GLY A 37 6.04 12.10 7.01
CA GLY A 37 4.79 12.16 6.25
C GLY A 37 3.68 11.41 6.96
N ASN A 38 2.45 11.94 6.90
CA ASN A 38 1.27 11.12 7.18
C ASN A 38 0.87 10.44 5.88
N ILE A 39 0.78 9.11 5.89
CA ILE A 39 0.35 8.34 4.73
C ILE A 39 -1.18 8.39 4.67
N PRO A 40 -1.77 8.83 3.55
CA PRO A 40 -3.23 8.84 3.38
C PRO A 40 -3.78 7.41 3.37
N SER A 41 -5.06 7.22 3.66
CA SER A 41 -5.68 5.89 3.64
C SER A 41 -5.49 5.18 2.30
N ALA A 42 -5.36 3.84 2.35
CA ALA A 42 -5.49 3.02 1.16
C ALA A 42 -6.86 3.29 0.51
N SER A 43 -6.85 3.71 -0.74
CA SER A 43 -8.06 3.90 -1.53
C SER A 43 -7.93 3.11 -2.83
N GLY A 44 -9.08 2.83 -3.43
CA GLY A 44 -9.14 2.10 -4.69
C GLY A 44 -8.31 2.69 -5.82
N TYR A 45 -8.15 4.01 -5.83
CA TYR A 45 -7.45 4.74 -6.89
C TYR A 45 -5.95 4.93 -6.64
N ASN A 46 -5.42 4.49 -5.49
CA ASN A 46 -4.01 4.59 -5.16
C ASN A 46 -3.30 3.24 -5.41
N LEU A 47 -2.14 3.28 -6.08
CA LEU A 47 -1.30 2.11 -6.36
C LEU A 47 -0.48 1.67 -5.15
N VAL A 48 -1.12 1.37 -4.01
CA VAL A 48 -0.38 1.00 -2.79
C VAL A 48 0.03 -0.47 -2.80
N PHE A 49 -0.86 -1.35 -3.21
CA PHE A 49 -0.66 -2.79 -3.15
C PHE A 49 -0.47 -3.39 -4.54
N ILE A 50 0.19 -4.55 -4.63
CA ILE A 50 0.19 -5.33 -5.86
C ILE A 50 -1.20 -5.96 -6.07
N ASP A 51 -1.76 -6.57 -5.01
CA ASP A 51 -3.12 -7.11 -5.02
C ASP A 51 -4.17 -5.99 -4.79
N ALA A 52 -5.06 -5.79 -5.75
CA ALA A 52 -6.06 -4.73 -5.71
C ALA A 52 -7.18 -4.97 -4.69
N PHE A 53 -7.45 -6.22 -4.30
CA PHE A 53 -8.41 -6.49 -3.21
C PHE A 53 -7.96 -5.96 -1.86
N ARG A 54 -6.66 -5.74 -1.63
CA ARG A 54 -6.18 -5.09 -0.39
C ARG A 54 -6.54 -3.61 -0.27
N SER A 55 -6.98 -3.00 -1.38
CA SER A 55 -7.40 -1.59 -1.45
C SER A 55 -8.88 -1.42 -1.76
N THR A 56 -9.65 -2.52 -1.85
CA THR A 56 -11.08 -2.44 -2.15
C THR A 56 -11.89 -1.89 -1.00
N ARG A 57 -13.08 -1.36 -1.31
CA ARG A 57 -14.11 -1.17 -0.29
C ARG A 57 -14.57 -2.52 0.26
N LYS A 58 -15.21 -2.50 1.44
CA LYS A 58 -15.92 -3.66 2.00
C LYS A 58 -16.82 -4.30 0.93
N TYR A 59 -16.93 -5.63 0.98
CA TYR A 59 -17.78 -6.35 0.04
C TYR A 59 -19.24 -5.90 0.15
N GLY A 60 -19.88 -5.73 -0.99
CA GLY A 60 -21.25 -5.26 -1.10
C GLY A 60 -22.13 -6.23 -1.87
N LEU A 61 -23.38 -5.80 -2.08
CA LEU A 61 -24.35 -6.53 -2.88
C LEU A 61 -23.87 -6.68 -4.33
N ALA A 62 -24.04 -7.86 -4.92
CA ALA A 62 -23.51 -8.17 -6.26
C ALA A 62 -24.03 -7.26 -7.40
N LYS A 63 -25.23 -6.66 -7.26
CA LYS A 63 -25.78 -5.72 -8.25
C LYS A 63 -25.47 -4.26 -7.95
N THR A 64 -25.19 -3.96 -6.68
CA THR A 64 -24.90 -2.61 -6.19
C THR A 64 -23.71 -2.67 -5.24
N PRO A 65 -22.49 -2.91 -5.73
CA PRO A 65 -21.32 -3.19 -4.88
C PRO A 65 -20.93 -2.06 -3.91
N TRP A 66 -21.44 -0.84 -4.13
CA TRP A 66 -21.27 0.30 -3.23
C TRP A 66 -22.17 0.25 -1.99
N VAL A 67 -23.15 -0.66 -1.96
CA VAL A 67 -23.98 -0.94 -0.79
C VAL A 67 -23.37 -2.14 -0.09
N ALA A 68 -22.75 -1.90 1.08
CA ALA A 68 -22.15 -2.96 1.90
C ALA A 68 -23.18 -4.05 2.24
N LEU A 69 -22.72 -5.29 2.38
CA LEU A 69 -23.56 -6.35 2.93
C LEU A 69 -23.88 -6.07 4.40
N SER A 70 -24.95 -6.67 4.91
CA SER A 70 -25.28 -6.64 6.32
C SER A 70 -24.20 -7.38 7.14
N ASP A 71 -23.98 -6.98 8.39
CA ASP A 71 -22.88 -7.51 9.22
C ASP A 71 -22.98 -9.03 9.45
N ASP A 72 -24.18 -9.61 9.43
CA ASP A 72 -24.45 -11.06 9.52
C ASP A 72 -24.11 -11.83 8.24
N GLN A 73 -23.80 -11.13 7.16
CA GLN A 73 -23.40 -11.69 5.87
C GLN A 73 -21.88 -11.68 5.67
N TYR A 74 -21.12 -11.44 6.72
CA TYR A 74 -19.68 -11.66 6.73
C TYR A 74 -19.32 -12.77 7.70
N THR A 75 -18.28 -13.51 7.37
CA THR A 75 -17.60 -14.34 8.36
C THR A 75 -16.81 -13.46 9.33
N THR A 76 -16.35 -14.04 10.44
CA THR A 76 -15.61 -13.30 11.48
C THR A 76 -14.34 -12.61 10.97
N ASP A 77 -13.72 -13.17 9.94
CA ASP A 77 -12.55 -12.65 9.23
C ASP A 77 -12.92 -11.67 8.09
N GLY A 78 -14.21 -11.35 7.89
CA GLY A 78 -14.68 -10.29 6.98
C GLY A 78 -14.98 -10.73 5.54
N TRP A 79 -14.97 -12.03 5.23
CA TRP A 79 -15.34 -12.50 3.89
C TRP A 79 -16.86 -12.54 3.71
N PRO A 80 -17.38 -12.28 2.50
CA PRO A 80 -18.80 -12.35 2.24
C PRO A 80 -19.32 -13.79 2.28
N ILE A 81 -20.47 -13.96 2.91
CA ILE A 81 -21.27 -15.18 2.98
C ILE A 81 -22.37 -15.10 1.92
N GLY A 82 -22.63 -16.22 1.26
CA GLY A 82 -23.72 -16.42 0.30
C GLY A 82 -23.21 -16.83 -1.08
N THR A 83 -24.10 -16.67 -2.06
CA THR A 83 -23.90 -17.09 -3.44
C THR A 83 -23.56 -15.94 -4.39
N SER A 84 -23.58 -14.69 -3.90
CA SER A 84 -23.20 -13.53 -4.68
C SER A 84 -22.73 -12.37 -3.82
N ALA A 85 -21.63 -11.74 -4.21
CA ALA A 85 -21.22 -10.45 -3.66
C ALA A 85 -20.52 -9.64 -4.75
N GLY A 86 -20.15 -8.41 -4.43
CA GLY A 86 -19.30 -7.59 -5.29
C GLY A 86 -18.45 -6.66 -4.47
N THR A 87 -17.56 -5.93 -5.13
CA THR A 87 -16.81 -4.86 -4.47
C THR A 87 -16.44 -3.77 -5.48
N VAL A 88 -16.19 -2.59 -4.95
CA VAL A 88 -15.71 -1.43 -5.69
C VAL A 88 -14.18 -1.42 -5.60
N LEU A 89 -13.52 -1.59 -6.75
CA LEU A 89 -12.06 -1.56 -6.85
C LEU A 89 -11.60 -0.12 -6.90
N PHE A 90 -12.14 0.69 -7.80
CA PHE A 90 -11.90 2.12 -7.86
C PHE A 90 -13.07 2.84 -8.54
N THR A 91 -13.27 4.10 -8.16
CA THR A 91 -14.25 5.00 -8.79
C THR A 91 -13.60 6.11 -9.60
N GLU A 92 -12.27 6.15 -9.61
CA GLU A 92 -11.46 7.13 -10.31
C GLU A 92 -10.21 6.43 -10.86
N ASN A 93 -9.81 6.78 -12.07
CA ASN A 93 -8.57 6.32 -12.70
C ASN A 93 -7.96 7.48 -13.49
N PRO A 94 -7.43 8.49 -12.79
CA PRO A 94 -6.85 9.65 -13.45
C PRO A 94 -5.70 9.19 -14.35
N SER A 95 -5.71 9.70 -15.58
CA SER A 95 -4.69 9.44 -16.61
C SER A 95 -4.48 7.97 -16.98
N GLY A 96 -5.43 7.07 -16.66
CA GLY A 96 -5.30 5.64 -16.97
C GLY A 96 -4.21 4.93 -16.16
N SER A 97 -3.79 5.48 -15.01
CA SER A 97 -2.74 4.91 -14.16
C SER A 97 -3.05 3.51 -13.59
N LEU A 98 -4.32 3.13 -13.56
CA LEU A 98 -4.84 1.82 -13.14
C LEU A 98 -5.24 0.96 -14.35
N SER A 99 -4.88 1.35 -15.56
CA SER A 99 -5.22 0.58 -16.76
C SER A 99 -4.23 -0.56 -16.99
N GLY A 100 -4.71 -1.60 -17.67
CA GLY A 100 -3.93 -2.78 -18.01
C GLY A 100 -4.70 -4.07 -17.75
N THR A 101 -4.00 -5.20 -17.87
CA THR A 101 -4.61 -6.53 -17.69
C THR A 101 -4.24 -7.07 -16.32
N TYR A 102 -5.26 -7.27 -15.50
CA TYR A 102 -5.15 -7.80 -14.14
C TYR A 102 -5.36 -9.30 -14.16
N TYR A 103 -4.59 -10.03 -13.35
CA TYR A 103 -4.82 -11.46 -13.14
C TYR A 103 -5.76 -11.67 -11.95
N PHE A 104 -6.83 -12.44 -12.16
CA PHE A 104 -7.79 -12.80 -11.13
C PHE A 104 -7.56 -14.25 -10.66
N GLN A 105 -7.71 -14.47 -9.35
CA GLN A 105 -7.88 -15.79 -8.75
C GLN A 105 -8.93 -15.73 -7.64
N GLY A 106 -9.73 -16.79 -7.49
CA GLY A 106 -10.59 -17.00 -6.33
C GLY A 106 -10.87 -18.48 -6.12
N ASP A 107 -11.20 -18.86 -4.88
CA ASP A 107 -11.56 -20.25 -4.58
C ASP A 107 -12.98 -20.57 -5.04
N GLY A 108 -13.17 -21.81 -5.49
CA GLY A 108 -14.43 -22.34 -6.00
C GLY A 108 -14.69 -22.01 -7.47
N GLU A 109 -15.85 -22.44 -7.94
CA GLU A 109 -16.36 -22.16 -9.29
C GLU A 109 -17.11 -20.83 -9.29
N LEU A 110 -16.35 -19.75 -9.47
CA LEU A 110 -16.85 -18.40 -9.51
C LEU A 110 -17.24 -17.98 -10.93
N THR A 111 -18.39 -17.33 -11.06
CA THR A 111 -18.78 -16.54 -12.23
C THR A 111 -18.50 -15.07 -11.93
N LEU A 112 -17.66 -14.44 -12.73
CA LEU A 112 -17.29 -13.03 -12.59
C LEU A 112 -18.18 -12.14 -13.47
N GLY A 113 -18.40 -10.92 -13.04
CA GLY A 113 -19.06 -9.89 -13.82
C GLY A 113 -18.59 -8.49 -13.48
N LEU A 114 -18.95 -7.57 -14.37
CA LEU A 114 -18.62 -6.15 -14.27
C LEU A 114 -19.89 -5.37 -13.96
N ILE A 115 -19.78 -4.41 -13.03
CA ILE A 115 -20.86 -3.47 -12.72
C ILE A 115 -20.36 -2.06 -12.98
N SER A 116 -21.10 -1.27 -13.77
CA SER A 116 -20.77 0.14 -14.06
C SER A 116 -19.31 0.38 -14.44
N SER A 117 -18.70 -0.56 -15.17
CA SER A 117 -17.28 -0.56 -15.52
C SER A 117 -17.12 -0.46 -17.04
N PRO A 118 -17.43 0.71 -17.65
CA PRO A 118 -17.24 0.90 -19.08
C PRO A 118 -15.75 0.75 -19.43
N TYR A 119 -15.47 0.26 -20.65
CA TYR A 119 -14.11 0.00 -21.15
C TYR A 119 -13.33 -1.06 -20.36
N CYS A 120 -14.02 -1.86 -19.53
CA CYS A 120 -13.47 -3.04 -18.91
C CYS A 120 -14.04 -4.31 -19.54
N SER A 121 -13.26 -5.39 -19.54
CA SER A 121 -13.72 -6.71 -19.97
C SER A 121 -13.13 -7.82 -19.11
N ILE A 122 -13.77 -8.98 -19.12
CA ILE A 122 -13.29 -10.19 -18.44
C ILE A 122 -13.04 -11.23 -19.53
N ILE A 123 -11.84 -11.80 -19.54
CA ILE A 123 -11.40 -12.74 -20.58
C ILE A 123 -10.70 -13.95 -19.97
N ASN A 124 -10.67 -15.05 -20.75
CA ASN A 124 -9.96 -16.29 -20.43
C ASN A 124 -10.25 -16.82 -19.03
N VAL A 125 -11.52 -16.78 -18.61
CA VAL A 125 -11.92 -17.35 -17.32
C VAL A 125 -11.86 -18.87 -17.42
N THR A 126 -11.14 -19.49 -16.49
CA THR A 126 -11.03 -20.94 -16.38
C THR A 126 -11.33 -21.39 -14.96
N GLN A 127 -11.83 -22.61 -14.83
CA GLN A 127 -12.15 -23.24 -13.55
C GLN A 127 -11.39 -24.56 -13.50
N ALA A 128 -10.44 -24.68 -12.58
CA ALA A 128 -9.61 -25.86 -12.44
C ALA A 128 -9.13 -26.00 -10.99
N PHE A 129 -8.99 -27.23 -10.51
CA PHE A 129 -8.46 -27.54 -9.19
C PHE A 129 -9.16 -26.78 -8.03
N GLY A 130 -10.48 -26.58 -8.14
CA GLY A 130 -11.26 -25.88 -7.13
C GLY A 130 -11.00 -24.37 -7.06
N LYS A 131 -10.47 -23.76 -8.13
CA LYS A 131 -10.25 -22.32 -8.26
C LYS A 131 -10.79 -21.79 -9.59
N THR A 132 -11.24 -20.54 -9.57
CA THR A 132 -11.45 -19.73 -10.77
C THR A 132 -10.25 -18.83 -10.99
N THR A 133 -9.72 -18.83 -12.20
CA THR A 133 -8.70 -17.88 -12.66
C THR A 133 -9.16 -17.18 -13.93
N GLY A 134 -8.57 -16.03 -14.24
CA GLY A 134 -8.87 -15.32 -15.47
C GLY A 134 -8.21 -13.95 -15.50
N TYR A 135 -8.62 -13.12 -16.45
CA TYR A 135 -8.09 -11.76 -16.56
C TYR A 135 -9.20 -10.73 -16.60
N VAL A 136 -8.96 -9.61 -15.91
CA VAL A 136 -9.79 -8.40 -15.98
C VAL A 136 -8.99 -7.35 -16.74
N VAL A 137 -9.44 -7.00 -17.93
CA VAL A 137 -8.81 -5.95 -18.75
C VAL A 137 -9.46 -4.63 -18.39
N VAL A 138 -8.64 -3.66 -17.98
CA VAL A 138 -9.04 -2.28 -17.69
C VAL A 138 -8.49 -1.40 -18.80
N GLY A 139 -9.38 -0.88 -19.66
CA GLY A 139 -9.00 0.00 -20.76
C GLY A 139 -8.43 1.34 -20.27
N SER A 140 -7.70 2.04 -21.15
CA SER A 140 -7.12 3.36 -20.86
C SER A 140 -8.14 4.45 -20.54
N SER A 141 -9.39 4.28 -20.98
CA SER A 141 -10.51 5.19 -20.74
C SER A 141 -11.42 4.75 -19.58
N ALA A 142 -11.13 3.60 -18.95
CA ALA A 142 -11.91 3.12 -17.81
C ALA A 142 -11.67 4.03 -16.61
N THR A 143 -12.74 4.63 -16.08
CA THR A 143 -12.69 5.48 -14.88
C THR A 143 -13.10 4.74 -13.62
N ILE A 144 -13.81 3.63 -13.76
CA ILE A 144 -14.41 2.86 -12.68
C ILE A 144 -14.20 1.37 -12.93
N LEU A 145 -13.87 0.64 -11.88
CA LEU A 145 -13.91 -0.83 -11.86
C LEU A 145 -14.70 -1.29 -10.63
N MET A 146 -15.77 -2.05 -10.88
CA MET A 146 -16.51 -2.78 -9.87
C MET A 146 -16.70 -4.20 -10.35
N LEU A 147 -16.30 -5.14 -9.51
CA LEU A 147 -16.43 -6.56 -9.78
C LEU A 147 -17.60 -7.12 -8.99
N ASN A 148 -18.36 -8.01 -9.60
CA ASN A 148 -19.19 -8.94 -8.87
C ASN A 148 -18.79 -10.38 -9.16
N PHE A 149 -19.12 -11.24 -8.24
CA PHE A 149 -18.81 -12.65 -8.33
C PHE A 149 -19.96 -13.46 -7.74
N LYS A 150 -20.22 -14.62 -8.35
CA LYS A 150 -21.29 -15.53 -7.96
C LYS A 150 -20.78 -16.96 -7.91
N GLN A 151 -21.38 -17.77 -7.05
CA GLN A 151 -21.11 -19.20 -6.93
C GLN A 151 -22.42 -19.96 -6.68
N ALA A 152 -22.52 -21.19 -7.16
CA ALA A 152 -23.77 -21.95 -7.09
C ALA A 152 -23.97 -22.68 -5.75
N THR A 153 -22.90 -23.24 -5.18
CA THR A 153 -22.98 -24.23 -4.10
C THR A 153 -22.24 -23.84 -2.83
N ASN A 154 -21.20 -23.03 -2.94
CA ASN A 154 -20.41 -22.61 -1.78
C ASN A 154 -21.11 -21.45 -1.06
N SER A 155 -21.06 -21.47 0.27
CA SER A 155 -21.72 -20.49 1.14
C SER A 155 -20.81 -19.34 1.52
N THR A 156 -19.52 -19.37 1.16
CA THR A 156 -18.59 -18.30 1.49
C THR A 156 -17.57 -18.08 0.38
N PHE A 157 -17.17 -16.83 0.15
CA PHE A 157 -16.07 -16.51 -0.78
C PHE A 157 -14.74 -16.50 -0.04
N ARG A 158 -13.67 -16.96 -0.68
CA ARG A 158 -12.32 -17.03 -0.10
C ARG A 158 -11.24 -16.79 -1.15
N ASN A 159 -10.09 -16.31 -0.68
CA ASN A 159 -8.86 -16.15 -1.45
C ASN A 159 -9.04 -15.41 -2.78
N LEU A 160 -9.92 -14.39 -2.79
CA LEU A 160 -10.09 -13.50 -3.93
C LEU A 160 -8.87 -12.61 -4.07
N ARG A 161 -8.25 -12.62 -5.25
CA ARG A 161 -7.04 -11.87 -5.59
C ARG A 161 -7.18 -11.25 -6.96
N LEU A 162 -6.70 -10.01 -7.09
CA LEU A 162 -6.71 -9.26 -8.34
C LEU A 162 -5.36 -8.57 -8.50
N ILE A 163 -4.44 -9.25 -9.16
CA ILE A 163 -3.04 -8.85 -9.29
C ILE A 163 -2.92 -7.79 -10.36
N ARG A 164 -2.29 -6.66 -10.02
CA ARG A 164 -2.08 -5.54 -10.93
C ARG A 164 -1.20 -5.92 -12.14
N PRO A 165 -1.32 -5.20 -13.26
CA PRO A 165 -0.52 -5.44 -14.45
C PRO A 165 0.98 -5.39 -14.14
N GLY A 166 1.74 -6.30 -14.75
CA GLY A 166 3.21 -6.38 -14.59
C GLY A 166 3.68 -7.23 -13.41
N PHE A 167 2.77 -7.87 -12.66
CA PHE A 167 3.10 -8.77 -11.56
C PHE A 167 2.46 -10.13 -11.74
N THR A 168 3.13 -11.15 -11.21
CA THR A 168 2.63 -12.51 -11.07
C THR A 168 1.94 -12.72 -9.72
N ILE A 169 1.26 -13.86 -9.57
CA ILE A 169 0.64 -14.19 -8.29
C ILE A 169 1.71 -14.45 -7.21
N GLU A 170 2.83 -15.04 -7.62
CA GLU A 170 4.00 -15.30 -6.79
C GLU A 170 4.70 -14.00 -6.33
N ASP A 171 4.81 -13.00 -7.22
CA ASP A 171 5.34 -11.68 -6.84
C ASP A 171 4.50 -11.08 -5.71
N ALA A 172 3.18 -11.19 -5.81
CA ALA A 172 2.28 -10.63 -4.81
C ALA A 172 2.24 -11.43 -3.49
N ASP A 173 2.84 -12.63 -3.43
CA ASP A 173 3.05 -13.38 -2.20
C ASP A 173 4.35 -12.96 -1.48
N THR A 174 5.35 -12.50 -2.24
CA THR A 174 6.65 -12.06 -1.70
C THR A 174 6.74 -10.55 -1.49
N GLN A 175 5.96 -9.78 -2.24
CA GLN A 175 5.92 -8.33 -2.22
C GLN A 175 4.47 -7.83 -2.08
N ILE A 176 4.18 -7.20 -0.95
CA ILE A 176 2.83 -6.70 -0.67
C ILE A 176 2.58 -5.35 -1.36
N PHE A 177 3.56 -4.45 -1.26
CA PHE A 177 3.45 -3.07 -1.73
C PHE A 177 3.91 -2.92 -3.17
N HIS A 178 3.22 -2.08 -3.92
CA HIS A 178 3.61 -1.73 -5.28
C HIS A 178 4.93 -0.94 -5.28
N PRO A 179 5.88 -1.20 -6.20
CA PRO A 179 7.15 -0.48 -6.27
C PRO A 179 6.99 1.04 -6.35
N ALA A 180 6.01 1.53 -7.12
CA ALA A 180 5.75 2.97 -7.24
C ALA A 180 5.35 3.61 -5.89
N PHE A 181 4.63 2.88 -5.03
CA PHE A 181 4.30 3.38 -3.69
C PHE A 181 5.55 3.41 -2.80
N LEU A 182 6.37 2.35 -2.83
CA LEU A 182 7.64 2.33 -2.10
C LEU A 182 8.54 3.48 -2.53
N GLU A 183 8.61 3.76 -3.83
CA GLU A 183 9.36 4.88 -4.40
C GLU A 183 8.86 6.23 -3.87
N THR A 184 7.55 6.42 -3.71
CA THR A 184 6.99 7.68 -3.16
C THR A 184 7.30 7.91 -1.68
N ILE A 185 7.51 6.85 -0.91
CA ILE A 185 7.75 6.96 0.54
C ILE A 185 9.21 6.75 0.94
N LYS A 186 10.09 6.39 -0.01
CA LYS A 186 11.48 5.96 0.29
C LYS A 186 12.30 7.03 1.03
N ASP A 187 12.01 8.29 0.79
CA ASP A 187 12.73 9.42 1.37
C ASP A 187 12.13 9.88 2.71
N LEU A 188 10.97 9.34 3.08
CA LEU A 188 10.33 9.64 4.37
C LEU A 188 11.05 8.89 5.49
N LYS A 189 11.62 9.64 6.43
CA LYS A 189 12.30 9.05 7.60
C LYS A 189 11.33 8.61 8.69
N ILE A 190 10.14 9.22 8.73
CA ILE A 190 9.11 8.95 9.72
C ILE A 190 7.78 8.81 8.98
N LEU A 191 7.17 7.63 9.09
CA LEU A 191 5.85 7.36 8.60
C LEU A 191 4.86 7.49 9.75
N ARG A 192 3.84 8.34 9.58
CA ARG A 192 2.64 8.35 10.40
C ARG A 192 1.50 7.78 9.57
N MET A 193 0.62 7.01 10.21
CA MET A 193 -0.43 6.25 9.54
C MET A 193 -1.81 6.59 10.13
N MET A 194 -2.01 7.83 10.56
CA MET A 194 -3.22 8.22 11.32
C MET A 194 -4.50 8.03 10.50
N ASP A 195 -4.45 8.39 9.21
CA ASP A 195 -5.60 8.24 8.30
C ASP A 195 -5.75 6.80 7.85
N TRP A 196 -4.62 6.12 7.62
CA TRP A 196 -4.60 4.71 7.22
C TRP A 196 -5.21 3.80 8.29
N LEU A 197 -4.84 4.02 9.55
CA LEU A 197 -5.30 3.22 10.69
C LEU A 197 -6.61 3.74 11.29
N GLY A 198 -7.16 4.84 10.76
CA GLY A 198 -8.31 5.51 11.34
C GLY A 198 -8.10 5.91 12.81
N THR A 199 -6.86 6.19 13.24
CA THR A 199 -6.50 6.38 14.66
C THR A 199 -7.32 7.46 15.34
N ASN A 200 -7.68 8.53 14.61
CA ASN A 200 -8.47 9.64 15.14
C ASN A 200 -9.97 9.37 15.18
N ALA A 201 -10.44 8.29 14.55
CA ALA A 201 -11.85 7.96 14.39
C ALA A 201 -12.14 6.47 14.69
N ASN A 202 -11.29 5.83 15.52
CA ASN A 202 -11.46 4.43 15.88
C ASN A 202 -12.43 4.31 17.07
N PRO A 203 -13.63 3.68 16.91
CA PRO A 203 -14.58 3.49 17.99
C PRO A 203 -14.21 2.33 18.93
N ASP A 204 -13.22 1.50 18.58
CA ASP A 204 -12.83 0.33 19.36
C ASP A 204 -12.20 0.73 20.69
N THR A 205 -12.78 0.25 21.78
CA THR A 205 -12.30 0.47 23.15
C THR A 205 -11.67 -0.78 23.75
N VAL A 206 -11.72 -1.92 23.05
CA VAL A 206 -11.28 -3.24 23.52
C VAL A 206 -10.19 -3.78 22.59
N TRP A 207 -9.05 -4.18 23.16
CA TRP A 207 -7.90 -4.69 22.39
C TRP A 207 -8.22 -5.88 21.49
N GLY A 208 -9.15 -6.74 21.92
CA GLY A 208 -9.59 -7.92 21.18
C GLY A 208 -10.32 -7.63 19.87
N ASN A 209 -10.82 -6.41 19.66
CA ASN A 209 -11.59 -6.04 18.47
C ASN A 209 -10.72 -5.51 17.33
N ARG A 210 -9.40 -5.42 17.53
CA ARG A 210 -8.47 -4.93 16.50
C ARG A 210 -8.48 -5.85 15.26
N SER A 211 -8.28 -5.26 14.09
CA SER A 211 -8.08 -6.01 12.85
C SER A 211 -6.86 -6.95 12.93
N LEU A 212 -7.00 -8.14 12.36
CA LEU A 212 -5.97 -9.15 12.24
C LEU A 212 -5.45 -9.24 10.80
N VAL A 213 -4.24 -9.78 10.63
CA VAL A 213 -3.61 -9.94 9.30
C VAL A 213 -4.39 -10.89 8.39
N THR A 214 -5.21 -11.76 8.99
CA THR A 214 -6.07 -12.72 8.29
C THR A 214 -7.40 -12.12 7.84
N ASP A 215 -7.73 -10.90 8.26
CA ASP A 215 -9.00 -10.25 7.91
C ASP A 215 -8.95 -9.70 6.48
N THR A 216 -10.10 -9.67 5.79
CA THR A 216 -10.11 -9.44 4.33
C THR A 216 -9.96 -7.99 3.87
N THR A 217 -10.32 -7.02 4.71
CA THR A 217 -10.26 -5.58 4.43
C THR A 217 -10.39 -4.81 5.73
#